data_AF-A0A3N5VQM3-F1
#
_entry.id   AF-A0A3N5VQM3-F1
#
_cell.length_a   1.000
_cell.length_b   1.000
_cell.length_c   1.000
_cell.angle_alpha   90.00
_cell.angle_beta   90.00
_cell.angle_gamma   90.00
#
_symmetry.space_group_name_H-M   'P 1'
#
loop_
_entity.id
_entity.type
_entity.pdbx_description
1 polymer ?
#
loop_
_entity_poly.entity_id
_entity_poly.type
_entity_poly.pdbx_seq_one_letter_code
_entity_poly.pdbx_strand_id
1 'polypeptide(L)' 'MPSAPALRLQVLNNAPVNPWGEYVLYWMIANRRTTWNFSLDEAVSWAEKLNKPLLVLEALRAGYP' A
#
# COMPACT_ATOMS: atom_id res chain seq x y z
N MET A 1 1.84 -9.32 9.98
CA MET A 1 0.46 -9.57 9.48
C MET A 1 0.50 -10.52 8.28
N PRO A 2 -0.58 -11.26 7.94
CA PRO A 2 -0.61 -12.01 6.68
C PRO A 2 -0.62 -11.04 5.48
N SER A 3 0.26 -11.27 4.51
CA SER A 3 0.20 -10.60 3.19
C SER A 3 -1.09 -10.99 2.46
N ALA A 4 -1.54 -10.14 1.52
CA ALA A 4 -2.74 -10.44 0.75
C ALA A 4 -2.51 -11.66 -0.16
N PRO A 5 -3.59 -12.41 -0.50
CA PRO A 5 -3.47 -13.52 -1.42
C PRO A 5 -2.88 -13.06 -2.76
N ALA A 6 -1.88 -13.79 -3.28
CA ALA A 6 -1.19 -13.43 -4.52
C ALA A 6 -2.14 -13.22 -5.72
N LEU A 7 -3.25 -13.95 -5.78
CA LEU A 7 -4.30 -13.78 -6.79
C LEU A 7 -4.95 -12.38 -6.79
N ARG A 8 -4.88 -11.64 -5.67
CA ARG A 8 -5.38 -10.26 -5.53
C ARG A 8 -4.30 -9.21 -5.74
N LEU A 9 -3.06 -9.61 -6.00
CA LEU A 9 -1.94 -8.71 -6.19
C LEU A 9 -1.56 -8.64 -7.66
N GLN A 10 -1.31 -7.43 -8.14
CA GLN A 10 -0.78 -7.18 -9.46
C GLN A 10 0.38 -6.20 -9.37
N VAL A 11 1.53 -6.61 -9.88
CA VAL A 11 2.71 -5.76 -9.99
C VAL A 11 2.52 -4.84 -11.20
N LEU A 12 2.51 -3.53 -10.98
CA LEU A 12 2.23 -2.54 -12.03
C LEU A 12 3.49 -2.00 -12.72
N ASN A 13 4.68 -2.25 -12.16
CA ASN A 13 5.95 -1.82 -12.74
C ASN A 13 7.08 -2.81 -12.40
N ASN A 14 8.18 -2.74 -13.14
CA ASN A 14 9.35 -3.61 -12.95
C ASN A 14 10.51 -2.91 -12.22
N ALA A 15 10.25 -1.78 -11.54
CA ALA A 15 11.30 -1.08 -10.80
C ALA A 15 11.68 -1.89 -9.55
N PRO A 16 12.98 -1.98 -9.20
CA PRO A 16 13.38 -2.61 -7.95
C PRO A 16 12.89 -1.79 -6.76
N VAL A 17 12.76 -2.45 -5.61
CA VAL A 17 12.46 -1.77 -4.34
C VAL A 17 13.61 -0.81 -4.01
N ASN A 18 13.29 0.44 -3.69
CA ASN A 18 14.28 1.44 -3.31
C ASN A 18 14.76 1.23 -1.85
N PRO A 19 16.01 0.82 -1.59
CA PRO A 19 16.50 0.56 -0.23
C PRO A 19 16.68 1.84 0.60
N TRP A 20 16.84 2.99 -0.05
CA TRP A 20 16.96 4.30 0.60
C TRP A 20 15.60 4.96 0.86
N GLY A 21 14.49 4.31 0.50
CA GLY A 21 13.15 4.78 0.82
C GLY A 21 12.94 4.95 2.32
N GLU A 22 12.24 6.01 2.69
CA GLU A 22 11.95 6.31 4.11
C GLU A 22 10.67 5.64 4.60
N TYR A 23 9.74 5.30 3.71
CA TYR A 23 8.44 4.72 4.05
C TYR A 23 7.90 3.83 2.92
N VAL A 24 6.93 2.98 3.27
CA VAL A 24 6.03 2.34 2.30
C VAL A 24 4.81 3.23 2.14
N LEU A 25 4.44 3.57 0.90
CA LEU A 25 3.27 4.39 0.62
C LEU A 25 2.08 3.49 0.27
N TYR A 26 1.01 3.59 1.06
CA TYR A 26 -0.30 3.08 0.68
C TYR A 26 -1.18 4.21 0.15
N TRP A 27 -1.40 4.21 -1.17
CA TRP A 27 -2.34 5.15 -1.79
C TRP A 27 -3.76 4.60 -1.70
N MET A 28 -4.51 5.09 -0.70
CA MET A 28 -5.87 4.68 -0.42
C MET A 28 -6.85 5.49 -1.29
N ILE A 29 -7.46 4.81 -2.28
CA ILE A 29 -8.40 5.42 -3.23
C ILE A 29 -9.81 4.89 -3.02
N ALA A 30 -10.03 3.60 -3.30
CA ALA A 30 -11.36 2.97 -3.31
C ALA A 30 -11.80 2.42 -1.95
N ASN A 31 -10.90 1.73 -1.23
CA ASN A 31 -11.23 1.05 0.02
C ASN A 31 -10.83 1.91 1.23
N ARG A 32 -11.64 2.92 1.56
CA ARG A 32 -11.39 3.84 2.69
C ARG A 32 -11.74 3.25 4.05
N ARG A 33 -11.03 2.17 4.41
CA ARG A 33 -11.22 1.42 5.66
C ARG A 33 -9.90 0.83 6.12
N THR A 34 -9.72 0.77 7.44
CA THR A 34 -8.50 0.27 8.10
C THR A 34 -8.55 -1.22 8.42
N THR A 35 -9.70 -1.86 8.22
CA THR A 35 -9.90 -3.29 8.45
C THR A 35 -10.53 -3.93 7.21
N TRP A 36 -10.32 -5.25 7.04
CA TRP A 36 -10.85 -6.01 5.91
C TRP A 36 -10.45 -5.40 4.55
N ASN A 37 -9.17 -5.04 4.41
CA ASN A 37 -8.63 -4.33 3.26
C ASN A 37 -7.33 -4.96 2.78
N PHE A 38 -7.42 -5.85 1.79
CA PHE A 38 -6.28 -6.58 1.22
C PHE A 38 -5.13 -5.66 0.77
N SER A 39 -5.44 -4.47 0.25
CA SER A 39 -4.40 -3.54 -0.20
C SER A 39 -3.65 -2.92 0.99
N LEU A 40 -4.34 -2.68 2.10
CA LEU A 40 -3.70 -2.23 3.34
C LEU A 40 -2.91 -3.37 3.99
N ASP A 41 -3.44 -4.59 4.02
CA ASP A 41 -2.75 -5.77 4.54
C ASP A 41 -1.41 -6.00 3.82
N GLU A 42 -1.40 -5.86 2.49
CA GLU A 42 -0.18 -5.94 1.68
C GLU A 42 0.80 -4.81 2.02
N ALA A 43 0.32 -3.57 2.13
CA ALA A 43 1.18 -2.44 2.45
C ALA A 43 1.81 -2.57 3.85
N VAL A 44 1.07 -3.09 4.84
CA VAL A 44 1.60 -3.42 6.17
C VAL A 44 2.66 -4.51 6.07
N SER A 45 2.42 -5.57 5.30
CA SER A 45 3.40 -6.64 5.12
C SER A 45 4.71 -6.13 4.52
N TRP A 46 4.66 -5.22 3.55
CA TRP A 46 5.85 -4.56 3.01
C TRP A 46 6.55 -3.66 4.03
N ALA A 47 5.80 -2.89 4.83
CA ALA A 47 6.34 -2.04 5.88
C ALA A 47 7.09 -2.86 6.94
N GLU A 48 6.50 -3.98 7.38
CA GLU A 48 7.12 -4.97 8.27
C GLU A 48 8.39 -5.55 7.64
N LYS A 49 8.31 -6.02 6.38
CA LYS A 49 9.45 -6.65 5.66
C LYS A 49 10.63 -5.71 5.48
N LEU A 50 10.38 -4.43 5.20
CA LEU A 50 11.42 -3.43 4.96
C LEU A 50 11.88 -2.73 6.24
N ASN A 51 11.21 -2.98 7.37
CA ASN A 51 11.41 -2.25 8.63
C ASN A 51 11.32 -0.72 8.42
N LYS A 52 10.24 -0.28 7.75
CA LYS A 52 9.97 1.13 7.43
C LYS A 52 8.56 1.50 7.88
N PRO A 53 8.30 2.76 8.25
CA PRO A 53 6.96 3.23 8.54
C PRO A 53 6.03 3.09 7.31
N LEU A 54 4.75 2.86 7.58
CA LEU A 54 3.69 2.89 6.58
C LEU A 54 3.05 4.27 6.56
N LEU A 55 3.04 4.92 5.40
CA LEU A 55 2.34 6.18 5.17
C LEU A 55 1.06 5.90 4.36
N VAL A 56 -0.09 6.32 4.89
CA VAL A 56 -1.37 6.24 4.18
C VAL A 56 -1.70 7.60 3.57
N LEU A 57 -1.87 7.62 2.25
CA LEU A 57 -2.29 8.80 1.50
C LEU A 57 -3.71 8.62 0.99
N GLU A 58 -4.62 9.47 1.46
CA GLU A 58 -5.94 9.64 0.87
C GLU A 58 -5.97 10.90 0.00
N ALA A 59 -5.85 10.71 -1.32
CA ALA A 59 -5.90 11.83 -2.24
C ALA A 59 -7.35 12.34 -2.40
N LEU A 60 -7.54 13.64 -2.24
CA LEU A 60 -8.80 14.32 -2.50
C LEU A 60 -8.74 14.92 -3.92
N ARG A 61 -9.58 14.41 -4.82
CA ARG A 61 -9.59 14.86 -6.21
C ARG A 61 -10.52 16.07 -6.33
N ALA A 62 -9.94 17.27 -6.52
CA ALA A 62 -10.71 18.47 -6.78
C ALA A 62 -11.51 18.31 -8.09
N GLY A 63 -12.81 18.63 -8.05
CA GLY A 63 -13.69 18.53 -9.22
C GLY A 63 -14.13 17.11 -9.60
N TYR A 64 -14.04 16.14 -8.69
CA TYR A 64 -14.76 14.87 -8.85
C TYR A 64 -16.27 15.14 -8.65
N PRO A 65 -17.14 14.83 -9.64
CA PRO A 65 -18.58 15.07 -9.54
C PRO A 65 -19.23 14.23 -8.43
#